data_AF-A0A6A2ZMH7-F1
#
_entry.id   AF-A0A6A2ZMH7-F1
#
_cell.length_a   1.000
_cell.length_b   1.000
_cell.length_c   1.000
_cell.angle_alpha   90.00
_cell.angle_beta   90.00
_cell.angle_gamma   90.00
#
_symmetry.space_group_name_H-M   'P 1'
#
loop_
_entity.id
_entity.type
_entity.pdbx_description
1 polymer ?
#
loop_
_entity_poly.entity_id
_entity_poly.type
_entity_poly.pdbx_seq_one_letter_code
_entity_poly.pdbx_strand_id
1 'polypeptide(L)'
;MTIDDLIAKQTRITRQESPHCDSVSFDRDTANAFQRYVNETLAFAIKRGGFMYGTVSEEGKVEVDFIYEPPQQGLEDDLVLLRDPEEEKLVDAIAAGLGRKRVGFIFTKTLMQSKMDYTFSNKEILQSAELHAESELKEWVTVVVKLEANEDGTADVHFEAFQMSDMCVKLFKDGWFVTEFGEDDDPKLSKMKKDVVVGGKDVKEVDNDFFLVVVKIFDHQGPLSSSFPIENRNNLVTMKALKSHLERAKSLPFVKRISDFHLLLFLAKSHGLGSDVPALAECVETQTAVPEGYQLLIESMADTS
;
A
#
# COMPACT_ATOMS: atom_id res chain seq x y z
N MET A 1 29.60 12.56 -34.85
CA MET A 1 28.98 11.69 -33.83
C MET A 1 29.99 10.59 -33.56
N THR A 2 30.53 10.56 -32.36
CA THR A 2 31.55 9.59 -31.93
C THR A 2 30.90 8.28 -31.47
N ILE A 3 31.69 7.22 -31.30
CA ILE A 3 31.21 5.96 -30.70
C ILE A 3 30.70 6.21 -29.27
N ASP A 4 31.34 7.13 -28.54
CA ASP A 4 30.91 7.52 -27.20
C ASP A 4 29.56 8.26 -27.21
N ASP A 5 29.29 9.08 -28.24
CA ASP A 5 27.98 9.72 -28.42
C ASP A 5 26.87 8.70 -28.73
N LEU A 6 27.20 7.57 -29.37
CA LEU A 6 26.28 6.48 -29.67
C LEU A 6 26.01 5.62 -28.43
N ILE A 7 27.06 5.33 -27.64
CA ILE A 7 26.97 4.60 -26.37
C ILE A 7 26.18 5.40 -25.33
N ALA A 8 26.38 6.72 -25.25
CA ALA A 8 25.65 7.60 -24.34
C ALA A 8 24.15 7.71 -24.67
N LYS A 9 23.74 7.36 -25.90
CA LYS A 9 22.34 7.32 -26.32
C LYS A 9 21.64 5.98 -26.05
N GLN A 10 22.39 4.92 -25.75
CA GLN A 10 21.81 3.63 -25.41
C GLN A 10 21.29 3.63 -23.96
N THR A 11 20.02 3.31 -23.78
CA THR A 11 19.43 3.15 -22.45
C THR A 11 19.93 1.85 -21.82
N ARG A 12 20.78 1.97 -20.80
CA ARG A 12 21.35 0.86 -20.05
C ARG A 12 20.55 0.62 -18.79
N ILE A 13 20.20 -0.64 -18.52
CA ILE A 13 19.59 -1.06 -17.27
C ILE A 13 20.63 -1.81 -16.46
N THR A 14 20.93 -1.29 -15.28
CA THR A 14 21.86 -1.87 -14.31
C THR A 14 21.15 -1.98 -12.96
N ARG A 15 21.57 -2.91 -12.12
CA ARG A 15 21.05 -3.00 -10.76
C ARG A 15 21.37 -1.71 -9.99
N GLN A 16 20.36 -1.22 -9.28
CA GLN A 16 20.53 -0.12 -8.34
C GLN A 16 20.82 -0.74 -6.96
N GLU A 17 21.98 -0.38 -6.39
CA GLU A 17 22.50 -1.01 -5.17
C GLU A 17 21.84 -0.50 -3.89
N SER A 18 21.29 0.72 -3.90
CA SER A 18 20.72 1.33 -2.70
C SER A 18 19.36 1.97 -3.00
N PRO A 19 18.35 1.72 -2.16
CA PRO A 19 17.09 2.41 -2.24
C PRO A 19 17.25 3.84 -1.73
N HIS A 20 16.33 4.71 -2.13
CA HIS A 20 16.15 6.02 -1.51
C HIS A 20 15.36 5.93 -0.21
N CYS A 21 14.53 4.89 -0.05
CA CYS A 21 13.91 4.51 1.23
C CYS A 21 14.90 3.69 2.07
N ASP A 22 15.45 4.27 3.15
CA ASP A 22 16.42 3.59 4.02
C ASP A 22 15.81 2.35 4.69
N SER A 23 14.57 2.48 5.14
CA SER A 23 13.78 1.40 5.74
C SER A 23 12.30 1.71 5.76
N VAL A 24 11.47 0.67 5.80
CA VAL A 24 10.04 0.76 6.09
C VAL A 24 9.75 0.12 7.46
N SER A 25 8.98 0.80 8.30
CA SER A 25 8.49 0.28 9.58
C SER A 25 6.98 0.18 9.56
N PHE A 26 6.42 -0.90 10.08
CA PHE A 26 4.98 -1.11 10.14
C PHE A 26 4.45 -1.01 11.58
N ASP A 27 3.32 -0.33 11.76
CA ASP A 27 2.53 -0.48 12.97
C ASP A 27 2.07 -1.94 13.10
N ARG A 28 2.30 -2.52 14.29
CA ARG A 28 2.02 -3.94 14.56
C ARG A 28 0.55 -4.29 14.39
N ASP A 29 -0.36 -3.44 14.84
CA ASP A 29 -1.79 -3.73 14.78
C ASP A 29 -2.32 -3.61 13.35
N THR A 30 -1.83 -2.63 12.59
CA THR A 30 -2.12 -2.46 11.17
C THR A 30 -1.60 -3.62 10.33
N ALA A 31 -0.32 -4.01 10.50
CA ALA A 31 0.23 -5.17 9.80
C ALA A 31 -0.54 -6.44 10.15
N ASN A 32 -0.89 -6.61 11.42
CA ASN A 32 -1.68 -7.73 11.89
C ASN A 32 -3.11 -7.74 11.28
N ALA A 33 -3.76 -6.59 11.18
CA ALA A 33 -5.09 -6.46 10.59
C ALA A 33 -5.11 -6.81 9.08
N PHE A 34 -4.04 -6.49 8.34
CA PHE A 34 -3.90 -6.86 6.93
C PHE A 34 -3.59 -8.36 6.79
N GLN A 35 -2.54 -8.87 7.45
CA GLN A 35 -2.13 -10.27 7.30
C GLN A 35 -3.22 -11.25 7.75
N ARG A 36 -3.96 -10.95 8.83
CA ARG A 36 -5.01 -11.84 9.32
C ARG A 36 -6.15 -11.94 8.33
N TYR A 37 -6.53 -10.84 7.68
CA TYR A 37 -7.57 -10.89 6.66
C TYR A 37 -7.15 -11.73 5.47
N VAL A 38 -5.94 -11.50 4.96
CA VAL A 38 -5.41 -12.23 3.81
C VAL A 38 -5.25 -13.72 4.13
N ASN A 39 -4.76 -14.06 5.32
CA ASN A 39 -4.53 -15.45 5.73
C ASN A 39 -5.83 -16.17 6.12
N GLU A 40 -6.61 -15.61 7.04
CA GLU A 40 -7.78 -16.28 7.63
C GLU A 40 -9.02 -16.20 6.73
N THR A 41 -9.19 -15.12 5.97
CA THR A 41 -10.40 -14.91 5.14
C THR A 41 -10.16 -15.26 3.68
N LEU A 42 -9.02 -14.85 3.11
CA LEU A 42 -8.73 -15.10 1.69
C LEU A 42 -7.88 -16.36 1.46
N ALA A 43 -7.23 -16.89 2.50
CA ALA A 43 -6.30 -18.01 2.43
C ALA A 43 -5.25 -17.87 1.30
N PHE A 44 -4.86 -16.63 0.98
CA PHE A 44 -3.98 -16.31 -0.16
C PHE A 44 -4.45 -16.90 -1.51
N ALA A 45 -5.76 -17.11 -1.69
CA ALA A 45 -6.34 -17.67 -2.92
C ALA A 45 -6.49 -16.61 -4.03
N ILE A 46 -6.68 -15.35 -3.65
CA ILE A 46 -6.72 -14.20 -4.55
C ILE A 46 -5.82 -13.10 -4.02
N LYS A 47 -5.38 -12.20 -4.91
CA LYS A 47 -4.62 -11.01 -4.53
C LYS A 47 -5.45 -10.01 -3.75
N ARG A 48 -4.77 -9.26 -2.90
CA ARG A 48 -5.30 -8.12 -2.15
C ARG A 48 -4.23 -7.06 -2.08
N GLY A 49 -4.60 -5.78 -2.15
CA GLY A 49 -3.66 -4.69 -1.94
C GLY A 49 -4.26 -3.46 -1.28
N GLY A 50 -3.40 -2.53 -0.92
CA GLY A 50 -3.76 -1.31 -0.21
C GLY A 50 -2.68 -0.24 -0.33
N PHE A 51 -3.09 1.01 -0.18
CA PHE A 51 -2.20 2.14 -0.05
C PHE A 51 -1.77 2.30 1.40
N MET A 52 -0.46 2.37 1.61
CA MET A 52 0.15 2.55 2.93
C MET A 52 0.22 4.04 3.25
N TYR A 53 -0.22 4.42 4.45
CA TYR A 53 -0.20 5.80 4.94
C TYR A 53 0.62 5.92 6.20
N GLY A 54 1.36 7.01 6.29
CA GLY A 54 2.43 7.10 7.26
C GLY A 54 3.24 8.38 7.17
N THR A 55 4.44 8.34 7.73
CA THR A 55 5.41 9.45 7.69
C THR A 55 6.68 9.05 6.93
N VAL A 56 7.45 10.05 6.51
CA VAL A 56 8.77 9.88 5.92
C VAL A 56 9.72 10.84 6.62
N SER A 57 10.78 10.32 7.23
CA SER A 57 11.80 11.12 7.90
C SER A 57 12.75 11.78 6.89
N GLU A 58 13.54 12.76 7.35
CA GLU A 58 14.60 13.37 6.53
C GLU A 58 15.68 12.37 6.10
N GLU A 59 15.84 11.29 6.84
CA GLU A 59 16.80 10.20 6.58
C GLU A 59 16.25 9.16 5.59
N GLY A 60 15.02 9.35 5.09
CA GLY A 60 14.38 8.43 4.16
C GLY A 60 13.77 7.19 4.84
N LYS A 61 13.49 7.25 6.15
CA LYS A 61 12.77 6.17 6.85
C LYS A 61 11.27 6.38 6.70
N VAL A 62 10.58 5.35 6.25
CA VAL A 62 9.12 5.32 6.10
C VAL A 62 8.52 4.62 7.31
N GLU A 63 7.56 5.24 7.99
CA GLU A 63 6.77 4.59 9.04
C GLU A 63 5.31 4.52 8.58
N VAL A 64 4.77 3.31 8.47
CA VAL A 64 3.39 3.03 8.03
C VAL A 64 2.49 2.83 9.25
N ASP A 65 1.55 3.74 9.46
CA ASP A 65 0.61 3.68 10.59
C ASP A 65 -0.70 2.97 10.24
N PHE A 66 -1.19 3.09 8.99
CA PHE A 66 -2.42 2.43 8.54
C PHE A 66 -2.38 2.10 7.04
N ILE A 67 -3.25 1.17 6.63
CA ILE A 67 -3.38 0.72 5.24
C ILE A 67 -4.82 0.94 4.79
N TYR A 68 -5.02 1.80 3.81
CA TYR A 68 -6.32 1.97 3.15
C TYR A 68 -6.43 0.96 1.99
N GLU A 69 -7.48 0.15 1.99
CA GLU A 69 -7.74 -0.84 0.94
C GLU A 69 -8.77 -0.28 -0.04
N PRO A 70 -8.38 0.19 -1.24
CA PRO A 70 -9.34 0.73 -2.21
C PRO A 70 -10.31 -0.36 -2.69
N PRO A 71 -11.47 0.02 -3.27
CA PRO A 71 -12.29 -0.93 -4.01
C PRO A 71 -11.42 -1.65 -5.05
N GLN A 72 -11.51 -2.97 -5.10
CA GLN A 72 -10.56 -3.78 -5.88
C GLN A 72 -11.15 -5.12 -6.26
N GLN A 73 -10.63 -5.68 -7.34
CA GLN A 73 -10.90 -7.04 -7.80
C GLN A 73 -9.60 -7.83 -7.78
N GLY A 74 -9.47 -8.70 -6.78
CA GLY A 74 -8.38 -9.66 -6.68
C GLY A 74 -8.64 -10.89 -7.54
N LEU A 75 -7.64 -11.27 -8.34
CA LEU A 75 -7.59 -12.53 -9.08
C LEU A 75 -6.40 -13.36 -8.58
N GLU A 76 -6.19 -14.54 -9.16
CA GLU A 76 -5.08 -15.42 -8.76
C GLU A 76 -3.70 -14.84 -9.14
N ASP A 77 -3.61 -14.22 -10.32
CA ASP A 77 -2.37 -13.68 -10.91
C ASP A 77 -2.39 -12.15 -11.06
N ASP A 78 -3.53 -11.50 -10.81
CA ASP A 78 -3.74 -10.08 -11.10
C ASP A 78 -4.52 -9.37 -9.97
N LEU A 79 -4.29 -8.07 -9.85
CA LEU A 79 -4.94 -7.20 -8.86
C LEU A 79 -5.39 -5.91 -9.55
N VAL A 80 -6.69 -5.78 -9.75
CA VAL A 80 -7.28 -4.59 -10.36
C VAL A 80 -7.76 -3.66 -9.26
N LEU A 81 -7.16 -2.47 -9.16
CA LEU A 81 -7.62 -1.40 -8.27
C LEU A 81 -8.74 -0.62 -8.96
N LEU A 82 -9.94 -0.64 -8.39
CA LEU A 82 -11.10 0.12 -8.86
C LEU A 82 -11.09 1.50 -8.18
N ARG A 83 -10.08 2.30 -8.51
CA ARG A 83 -9.81 3.61 -7.88
C ARG A 83 -11.01 4.53 -7.97
N ASP A 84 -11.38 5.11 -6.84
CA ASP A 84 -12.39 6.17 -6.72
C ASP A 84 -11.68 7.47 -6.33
N PRO A 85 -11.51 8.43 -7.27
CA PRO A 85 -10.78 9.66 -7.00
C PRO A 85 -11.40 10.53 -5.91
N GLU A 86 -12.73 10.48 -5.70
CA GLU A 86 -13.38 11.29 -4.67
C GLU A 86 -13.19 10.66 -3.29
N GLU A 87 -13.27 9.32 -3.19
CA GLU A 87 -12.92 8.61 -1.97
C GLU A 87 -11.44 8.77 -1.63
N GLU A 88 -10.54 8.65 -2.59
CA GLU A 88 -9.10 8.83 -2.37
C GLU A 88 -8.75 10.24 -1.88
N LYS A 89 -9.38 11.29 -2.43
CA LYS A 89 -9.21 12.66 -1.93
C LYS A 89 -9.64 12.78 -0.46
N LEU A 90 -10.73 12.11 -0.09
CA LEU A 90 -11.21 12.11 1.29
C LEU A 90 -10.24 11.36 2.21
N VAL A 91 -9.74 10.20 1.78
CA VAL A 91 -8.70 9.45 2.49
C VAL A 91 -7.45 10.29 2.69
N ASP A 92 -6.96 10.95 1.64
CA ASP A 92 -5.78 11.82 1.70
C ASP A 92 -6.01 13.03 2.62
N ALA A 93 -7.22 13.61 2.64
CA ALA A 93 -7.57 14.71 3.54
C ALA A 93 -7.62 14.27 5.02
N ILE A 94 -8.18 13.10 5.31
CA ILE A 94 -8.18 12.53 6.67
C ILE A 94 -6.74 12.22 7.08
N ALA A 95 -5.95 11.59 6.21
CA ALA A 95 -4.55 11.29 6.46
C ALA A 95 -3.75 12.57 6.76
N ALA A 96 -3.94 13.63 5.98
CA ALA A 96 -3.31 14.92 6.22
C ALA A 96 -3.68 15.52 7.59
N GLY A 97 -4.95 15.41 8.00
CA GLY A 97 -5.38 15.79 9.36
C GLY A 97 -4.71 14.97 10.46
N LEU A 98 -4.39 13.69 10.18
CA LEU A 98 -3.59 12.81 11.04
C LEU A 98 -2.07 13.05 10.94
N GLY A 99 -1.62 14.08 10.21
CA GLY A 99 -0.19 14.30 9.95
C GLY A 99 0.47 13.19 9.12
N ARG A 100 -0.32 12.37 8.41
CA ARG A 100 0.13 11.26 7.56
C ARG A 100 -0.02 11.60 6.09
N LYS A 101 0.72 10.88 5.25
CA LYS A 101 0.61 10.94 3.79
C LYS A 101 0.69 9.54 3.20
N ARG A 102 0.31 9.39 1.94
CA ARG A 102 0.50 8.14 1.18
C ARG A 102 1.99 7.92 0.97
N VAL A 103 2.52 6.78 1.44
CA VAL A 103 3.96 6.48 1.43
C VAL A 103 4.33 5.23 0.64
N GLY A 104 3.35 4.41 0.26
CA GLY A 104 3.64 3.21 -0.49
C GLY A 104 2.41 2.40 -0.89
N PHE A 105 2.68 1.24 -1.48
CA PHE A 105 1.68 0.25 -1.84
C PHE A 105 2.04 -1.12 -1.28
N ILE A 106 1.05 -1.84 -0.76
CA ILE A 106 1.20 -3.21 -0.30
C ILE A 106 0.27 -4.12 -1.09
N PHE A 107 0.74 -5.29 -1.49
CA PHE A 107 -0.09 -6.31 -2.13
C PHE A 107 0.32 -7.72 -1.73
N THR A 108 -0.54 -8.70 -2.03
CA THR A 108 -0.29 -10.10 -1.71
C THR A 108 0.09 -10.91 -2.93
N LYS A 109 0.94 -11.92 -2.73
CA LYS A 109 1.12 -13.02 -3.68
C LYS A 109 0.23 -14.18 -3.30
N THR A 110 -0.37 -14.82 -4.30
CA THR A 110 -1.18 -16.01 -4.05
C THR A 110 -0.32 -17.25 -3.83
N LEU A 111 -0.91 -18.31 -3.25
CA LEU A 111 -0.22 -19.58 -3.02
C LEU A 111 0.35 -20.21 -4.30
N MET A 112 -0.31 -20.01 -5.45
CA MET A 112 0.20 -20.51 -6.72
C MET A 112 1.40 -19.69 -7.21
N GLN A 113 1.33 -18.36 -7.10
CA GLN A 113 2.47 -17.51 -7.46
C GLN A 113 3.67 -17.72 -6.54
N SER A 114 3.48 -17.98 -5.24
CA SER A 114 4.57 -18.25 -4.30
C SER A 114 5.39 -19.49 -4.65
N LYS A 115 4.88 -20.38 -5.51
CA LYS A 115 5.63 -21.55 -6.01
C LYS A 115 6.51 -21.24 -7.22
N MET A 116 6.39 -20.05 -7.80
CA MET A 116 7.11 -19.63 -8.99
C MET A 116 8.45 -18.96 -8.62
N ASP A 117 9.44 -19.11 -9.50
CA ASP A 117 10.80 -18.58 -9.30
C ASP A 117 10.96 -17.13 -9.83
N TYR A 118 10.18 -16.21 -9.25
CA TYR A 118 10.35 -14.77 -9.47
C TYR A 118 9.87 -13.96 -8.26
N THR A 119 10.50 -12.81 -8.01
CA THR A 119 10.10 -11.90 -6.93
C THR A 119 8.88 -11.08 -7.31
N PHE A 120 8.85 -10.47 -8.49
CA PHE A 120 7.69 -9.74 -9.02
C PHE A 120 7.37 -10.25 -10.43
N SER A 121 6.08 -10.40 -10.75
CA SER A 121 5.65 -10.63 -12.12
C SER A 121 5.75 -9.34 -12.95
N ASN A 122 5.72 -9.46 -14.27
CA ASN A 122 5.73 -8.31 -15.17
C ASN A 122 4.53 -7.36 -14.95
N LYS A 123 3.34 -7.89 -14.63
CA LYS A 123 2.16 -7.11 -14.21
C LYS A 123 2.43 -6.36 -12.90
N GLU A 124 3.04 -7.02 -11.92
CA GLU A 124 3.37 -6.43 -10.61
C GLU A 124 4.44 -5.34 -10.73
N ILE A 125 5.45 -5.53 -11.58
CA ILE A 125 6.44 -4.49 -11.91
C ILE A 125 5.74 -3.28 -12.51
N LEU A 126 4.87 -3.49 -13.50
CA LEU A 126 4.20 -2.39 -14.20
C LEU A 126 3.31 -1.58 -13.24
N GLN A 127 2.46 -2.25 -12.45
CA GLN A 127 1.61 -1.59 -11.45
C GLN A 127 2.45 -0.87 -10.37
N SER A 128 3.54 -1.49 -9.91
CA SER A 128 4.41 -0.87 -8.91
C SER A 128 5.15 0.36 -9.45
N ALA A 129 5.59 0.31 -10.71
CA ALA A 129 6.24 1.42 -11.39
C ALA A 129 5.27 2.58 -11.64
N GLU A 130 4.03 2.27 -12.01
CA GLU A 130 2.93 3.24 -12.16
C GLU A 130 2.67 3.98 -10.85
N LEU A 131 2.39 3.24 -9.77
CA LEU A 131 2.08 3.83 -8.47
C LEU A 131 3.26 4.64 -7.90
N HIS A 132 4.50 4.17 -8.05
CA HIS A 132 5.68 4.93 -7.67
C HIS A 132 5.79 6.21 -8.52
N ALA A 133 5.63 6.11 -9.84
CA ALA A 133 5.72 7.26 -10.74
C ALA A 133 4.69 8.35 -10.42
N GLU A 134 3.45 7.96 -10.10
CA GLU A 134 2.33 8.83 -9.72
C GLU A 134 2.53 9.48 -8.35
N SER A 135 3.18 8.79 -7.40
CA SER A 135 3.33 9.29 -6.03
C SER A 135 4.18 10.56 -5.92
N GLU A 136 5.08 10.77 -6.90
CA GLU A 136 6.16 11.77 -6.86
C GLU A 136 7.04 11.71 -5.59
N LEU A 137 6.92 10.63 -4.80
CA LEU A 137 7.66 10.41 -3.57
C LEU A 137 8.89 9.56 -3.86
N LYS A 138 10.07 10.12 -3.65
CA LYS A 138 11.34 9.46 -3.87
C LYS A 138 11.52 8.23 -2.97
N GLU A 139 10.98 8.27 -1.75
CA GLU A 139 11.05 7.20 -0.76
C GLU A 139 9.89 6.20 -0.86
N TRP A 140 9.09 6.25 -1.94
CA TRP A 140 7.97 5.34 -2.14
C TRP A 140 8.42 3.88 -2.04
N VAL A 141 7.68 3.10 -1.26
CA VAL A 141 7.98 1.69 -0.99
C VAL A 141 6.82 0.80 -1.45
N THR A 142 7.17 -0.32 -2.09
CA THR A 142 6.25 -1.38 -2.47
C THR A 142 6.52 -2.60 -1.62
N VAL A 143 5.48 -3.13 -0.96
CA VAL A 143 5.59 -4.29 -0.08
C VAL A 143 4.77 -5.44 -0.64
N VAL A 144 5.36 -6.62 -0.67
CA VAL A 144 4.69 -7.86 -1.04
C VAL A 144 4.53 -8.74 0.18
N VAL A 145 3.33 -9.28 0.37
CA VAL A 145 2.99 -10.21 1.46
C VAL A 145 2.76 -11.58 0.86
N LYS A 146 3.47 -12.59 1.37
CA LYS A 146 3.38 -13.97 0.88
C LYS A 146 3.27 -14.94 2.06
N LEU A 147 2.67 -16.09 1.81
CA LEU A 147 2.73 -17.21 2.73
C LEU A 147 4.00 -18.02 2.43
N GLU A 148 4.84 -18.23 3.43
CA GLU A 148 6.06 -19.03 3.35
C GLU A 148 5.89 -20.30 4.18
N ALA A 149 6.19 -21.45 3.58
CA ALA A 149 6.12 -22.73 4.27
C ALA A 149 7.40 -22.96 5.06
N ASN A 150 7.26 -23.22 6.35
CA ASN A 150 8.35 -23.57 7.24
C ASN A 150 8.72 -25.05 7.11
N GLU A 151 9.95 -25.39 7.54
CA GLU A 151 10.46 -26.77 7.51
C GLU A 151 9.62 -27.75 8.37
N ASP A 152 8.92 -27.24 9.39
CA ASP A 152 8.06 -28.02 10.28
C ASP A 152 6.65 -28.25 9.73
N GLY A 153 6.36 -27.77 8.51
CA GLY A 153 5.07 -27.86 7.85
C GLY A 153 4.05 -26.82 8.32
N THR A 154 4.43 -25.88 9.19
CA THR A 154 3.66 -24.66 9.44
C THR A 154 3.88 -23.66 8.32
N ALA A 155 3.06 -22.62 8.25
CA ALA A 155 3.22 -21.57 7.26
C ALA A 155 3.03 -20.21 7.91
N ASP A 156 4.00 -19.33 7.70
CA ASP A 156 4.01 -17.98 8.26
C ASP A 156 3.79 -16.95 7.16
N VAL A 157 3.16 -15.84 7.53
CA VAL A 157 3.01 -14.69 6.62
C VAL A 157 4.30 -13.88 6.67
N HIS A 158 4.93 -13.74 5.50
CA HIS A 158 6.17 -13.00 5.32
C HIS A 158 5.93 -11.71 4.52
N PHE A 159 6.59 -10.63 4.94
CA PHE A 159 6.57 -9.33 4.26
C PHE A 159 7.93 -9.09 3.63
N GLU A 160 7.97 -8.70 2.36
CA GLU A 160 9.18 -8.26 1.68
C GLU A 160 8.96 -6.84 1.13
N ALA A 161 9.93 -5.96 1.31
CA ALA A 161 9.83 -4.57 0.90
C ALA A 161 10.86 -4.24 -0.17
N PHE A 162 10.39 -3.55 -1.19
CA PHE A 162 11.18 -3.14 -2.35
C PHE A 162 10.88 -1.70 -2.71
N GLN A 163 11.84 -1.05 -3.34
CA GLN A 163 11.63 0.16 -4.09
C GLN A 163 11.87 -0.15 -5.57
N MET A 164 11.01 0.36 -6.45
CA MET A 164 11.30 0.31 -7.90
C MET A 164 12.52 1.18 -8.18
N SER A 165 13.51 0.64 -8.88
CA SER A 165 14.70 1.40 -9.28
C SER A 165 14.34 2.66 -10.07
N ASP A 166 15.22 3.67 -10.01
CA ASP A 166 15.06 4.92 -10.75
C ASP A 166 14.90 4.68 -12.25
N MET A 167 15.60 3.66 -12.77
CA MET A 167 15.49 3.25 -14.17
C MET A 167 14.11 2.67 -14.48
N CYS A 168 13.54 1.84 -13.61
CA CYS A 168 12.20 1.30 -13.77
C CYS A 168 11.16 2.42 -13.87
N VAL A 169 11.18 3.34 -12.90
CA VAL A 169 10.26 4.49 -12.85
C VAL A 169 10.42 5.38 -14.08
N LYS A 170 11.66 5.63 -14.50
CA LYS A 170 11.95 6.41 -15.72
C LYS A 170 11.41 5.72 -16.97
N LEU A 171 11.69 4.43 -17.16
CA LEU A 171 11.21 3.67 -18.33
C LEU A 171 9.69 3.63 -18.39
N PHE A 172 9.01 3.56 -17.24
CA PHE A 172 7.56 3.68 -17.15
C PHE A 172 7.08 5.06 -17.62
N LYS A 173 7.62 6.15 -17.05
CA LYS A 173 7.27 7.53 -17.41
C LYS A 173 7.52 7.83 -18.90
N ASP A 174 8.58 7.27 -19.47
CA ASP A 174 8.90 7.43 -20.89
C ASP A 174 8.05 6.51 -21.79
N GLY A 175 7.19 5.65 -21.23
CA GLY A 175 6.29 4.75 -21.94
C GLY A 175 6.99 3.58 -22.64
N TRP A 176 8.14 3.11 -22.14
CA TRP A 176 8.96 2.06 -22.77
C TRP A 176 8.45 0.65 -22.52
N PHE A 177 7.71 0.40 -21.44
CA PHE A 177 7.12 -0.91 -21.19
C PHE A 177 6.06 -1.27 -22.24
N VAL A 178 6.04 -2.53 -22.65
CA VAL A 178 4.88 -3.15 -23.29
C VAL A 178 3.87 -3.46 -22.17
N THR A 179 2.64 -3.01 -22.34
CA THR A 179 1.58 -3.10 -21.33
C THR A 179 0.49 -4.12 -21.67
N GLU A 180 0.63 -4.78 -22.82
CA GLU A 180 -0.24 -5.86 -23.27
C GLU A 180 0.48 -7.18 -22.99
N PHE A 181 -0.17 -8.07 -22.25
CA PHE A 181 0.40 -9.36 -21.82
C PHE A 181 -0.25 -10.50 -22.60
N GLY A 182 0.56 -11.34 -23.21
CA GLY A 182 0.13 -12.59 -23.86
C GLY A 182 0.03 -13.76 -22.88
N GLU A 183 -0.71 -14.81 -23.25
CA GLU A 183 -0.84 -16.03 -22.44
C GLU A 183 0.50 -16.79 -22.29
N ASP A 184 1.38 -16.69 -23.30
CA ASP A 184 2.69 -17.35 -23.35
C ASP A 184 3.83 -16.46 -22.81
N ASP A 185 3.51 -15.30 -22.25
CA ASP A 185 4.53 -14.36 -21.77
C ASP A 185 5.16 -14.85 -20.46
N ASP A 186 6.48 -14.88 -20.39
CA ASP A 186 7.19 -15.21 -19.15
C ASP A 186 6.93 -14.12 -18.10
N PRO A 187 6.26 -14.44 -16.97
CA PRO A 187 5.98 -13.47 -15.92
C PRO A 187 7.25 -12.90 -15.29
N LYS A 188 8.41 -13.59 -15.38
CA LYS A 188 9.70 -13.13 -14.85
C LYS A 188 10.31 -12.00 -15.67
N LEU A 189 9.83 -11.77 -16.90
CA LEU A 189 10.41 -10.83 -17.85
C LEU A 189 9.46 -9.69 -18.18
N SER A 190 9.96 -8.46 -18.08
CA SER A 190 9.29 -7.27 -18.60
C SER A 190 9.72 -6.98 -20.03
N LYS A 191 8.75 -6.82 -20.93
CA LYS A 191 8.97 -6.50 -22.34
C LYS A 191 9.10 -5.00 -22.58
N MET A 192 10.08 -4.62 -23.40
CA MET A 192 10.38 -3.24 -23.78
C MET A 192 9.99 -2.98 -25.24
N LYS A 193 9.41 -1.81 -25.51
CA LYS A 193 9.08 -1.34 -26.87
C LYS A 193 10.32 -0.98 -27.69
N LYS A 194 11.45 -0.71 -27.03
CA LYS A 194 12.73 -0.34 -27.63
C LYS A 194 13.83 -1.22 -27.06
N ASP A 195 14.92 -1.37 -27.81
CA ASP A 195 16.09 -2.10 -27.33
C ASP A 195 16.72 -1.36 -26.14
N VAL A 196 17.07 -2.13 -25.12
CA VAL A 196 17.79 -1.68 -23.92
C VAL A 196 19.03 -2.53 -23.74
N VAL A 197 20.06 -1.98 -23.13
CA VAL A 197 21.31 -2.70 -22.89
C VAL A 197 21.33 -3.26 -21.47
N VAL A 198 21.38 -4.58 -21.34
CA VAL A 198 21.55 -5.31 -20.07
C VAL A 198 22.79 -6.19 -20.17
N GLY A 199 23.73 -6.04 -19.23
CA GLY A 199 24.98 -6.83 -19.25
C GLY A 199 25.79 -6.71 -20.54
N GLY A 200 25.68 -5.56 -21.24
CA GLY A 200 26.37 -5.31 -22.52
C GLY A 200 25.71 -5.91 -23.76
N LYS A 201 24.50 -6.47 -23.64
CA LYS A 201 23.71 -6.99 -24.77
C LYS A 201 22.46 -6.15 -24.97
N ASP A 202 22.12 -5.87 -26.23
CA ASP A 202 20.82 -5.31 -26.59
C ASP A 202 19.74 -6.38 -26.43
N VAL A 203 18.72 -6.08 -25.64
CA VAL A 203 17.60 -6.98 -25.33
C VAL A 203 16.28 -6.19 -25.38
N LYS A 204 15.17 -6.93 -25.56
CA LYS A 204 13.81 -6.39 -25.40
C LYS A 204 13.06 -6.99 -24.22
N GLU A 205 13.66 -7.96 -23.54
CA GLU A 205 13.10 -8.61 -22.37
C GLU A 205 14.13 -8.47 -21.25
N VAL A 206 13.66 -7.95 -20.12
CA VAL A 206 14.49 -7.63 -18.96
C VAL A 206 13.97 -8.43 -17.78
N ASP A 207 14.87 -9.13 -17.11
CA ASP A 207 14.54 -9.82 -15.85
C ASP A 207 14.08 -8.79 -14.82
N ASN A 208 12.91 -9.03 -14.23
CA ASN A 208 12.25 -8.12 -13.31
C ASN A 208 13.11 -7.77 -12.09
N ASP A 209 14.04 -8.64 -11.68
CA ASP A 209 14.93 -8.38 -10.54
C ASP A 209 15.87 -7.20 -10.79
N PHE A 210 16.11 -6.78 -12.04
CA PHE A 210 16.87 -5.55 -12.32
C PHE A 210 16.13 -4.28 -11.89
N PHE A 211 14.81 -4.37 -11.68
CA PHE A 211 13.99 -3.24 -11.29
C PHE A 211 13.74 -3.16 -9.78
N LEU A 212 14.13 -4.18 -9.03
CA LEU A 212 13.84 -4.28 -7.60
C LEU A 212 15.05 -3.87 -6.76
N VAL A 213 14.83 -2.98 -5.80
CA VAL A 213 15.83 -2.56 -4.82
C VAL A 213 15.30 -2.91 -3.43
N VAL A 214 16.01 -3.77 -2.69
CA VAL A 214 15.54 -4.28 -1.38
C VAL A 214 15.52 -3.16 -0.34
N VAL A 215 14.44 -3.10 0.45
CA VAL A 215 14.27 -2.17 1.56
C VAL A 215 14.16 -2.96 2.87
N LYS A 216 14.83 -2.48 3.93
CA LYS A 216 14.78 -3.12 5.25
C LYS A 216 13.42 -2.92 5.90
N ILE A 217 12.93 -3.95 6.60
CA ILE A 217 11.67 -3.89 7.34
C ILE A 217 11.93 -3.83 8.85
N PHE A 218 11.19 -2.96 9.53
CA PHE A 218 11.09 -2.86 10.98
C PHE A 218 9.62 -2.85 11.42
N ASP A 219 9.40 -2.81 12.74
CA ASP A 219 8.07 -2.58 13.31
C ASP A 219 8.08 -1.41 14.31
N HIS A 220 6.90 -0.88 14.57
CA HIS A 220 6.67 0.11 15.63
C HIS A 220 5.25 -0.04 16.20
N GLN A 221 4.93 0.76 17.21
CA GLN A 221 3.55 0.92 17.67
C GLN A 221 3.15 2.38 17.44
N GLY A 222 2.21 2.59 16.53
CA GLY A 222 1.66 3.89 16.19
C GLY A 222 0.63 4.40 17.21
N PRO A 223 0.21 5.67 17.09
CA PRO A 223 -0.74 6.29 18.00
C PRO A 223 -2.22 5.96 17.69
N LEU A 224 -2.49 5.40 16.51
CA LEU A 224 -3.82 5.03 16.04
C LEU A 224 -4.14 3.59 16.46
N SER A 225 -5.42 3.31 16.67
CA SER A 225 -5.92 1.96 16.80
C SER A 225 -6.35 1.42 15.44
N SER A 226 -6.25 0.09 15.27
CA SER A 226 -6.65 -0.64 14.07
C SER A 226 -7.72 -1.68 14.41
N SER A 227 -8.76 -1.25 15.14
CA SER A 227 -9.77 -2.14 15.73
C SER A 227 -11.16 -1.98 15.12
N PHE A 228 -11.37 -0.93 14.34
CA PHE A 228 -12.57 -0.73 13.56
C PHE A 228 -12.54 -1.58 12.28
N PRO A 229 -13.71 -2.06 11.78
CA PRO A 229 -13.74 -2.81 10.53
C PRO A 229 -13.25 -2.01 9.32
N ILE A 230 -12.37 -2.61 8.54
CA ILE A 230 -11.78 -2.03 7.33
C ILE A 230 -12.77 -2.12 6.17
N GLU A 231 -12.92 -1.01 5.45
CA GLU A 231 -13.75 -0.86 4.25
C GLU A 231 -13.33 -1.79 3.09
N ASN A 232 -14.22 -1.93 2.10
CA ASN A 232 -13.97 -2.66 0.85
C ASN A 232 -13.57 -4.13 1.01
N ARG A 233 -13.77 -4.72 2.19
CA ARG A 233 -13.65 -6.15 2.48
C ARG A 233 -15.01 -6.85 2.33
N ASN A 234 -15.02 -8.18 2.42
CA ASN A 234 -16.23 -9.00 2.18
C ASN A 234 -17.42 -8.64 3.09
N ASN A 235 -17.17 -8.05 4.25
CA ASN A 235 -18.20 -7.64 5.20
C ASN A 235 -18.45 -6.14 5.12
N LEU A 236 -19.72 -5.75 4.94
CA LEU A 236 -20.11 -4.35 5.01
C LEU A 236 -19.92 -3.79 6.42
N VAL A 237 -19.31 -2.60 6.51
CA VAL A 237 -19.21 -1.85 7.75
C VAL A 237 -20.57 -1.22 8.07
N THR A 238 -21.07 -1.40 9.30
CA THR A 238 -22.43 -1.01 9.69
C THR A 238 -22.42 -0.06 10.89
N MET A 239 -23.54 0.64 11.11
CA MET A 239 -23.73 1.47 12.31
C MET A 239 -23.63 0.67 13.62
N LYS A 240 -23.98 -0.63 13.60
CA LYS A 240 -23.76 -1.53 14.73
C LYS A 240 -22.27 -1.69 15.07
N ALA A 241 -21.39 -1.64 14.07
CA ALA A 241 -19.95 -1.66 14.30
C ALA A 241 -19.49 -0.38 15.00
N LEU A 242 -20.01 0.80 14.59
CA LEU A 242 -19.78 2.07 15.28
C LEU A 242 -20.18 1.99 16.76
N LYS A 243 -21.41 1.55 17.04
CA LYS A 243 -21.89 1.36 18.42
C LYS A 243 -21.01 0.42 19.23
N SER A 244 -20.69 -0.74 18.67
CA SER A 244 -19.87 -1.74 19.34
C SER A 244 -18.46 -1.23 19.62
N HIS A 245 -17.89 -0.41 18.72
CA HIS A 245 -16.59 0.21 18.90
C HIS A 245 -16.58 1.25 20.02
N LEU A 246 -17.53 2.18 20.01
CA LEU A 246 -17.65 3.22 21.03
C LEU A 246 -17.90 2.62 22.43
N GLU A 247 -18.73 1.57 22.52
CA GLU A 247 -18.98 0.86 23.80
C GLU A 247 -17.73 0.17 24.35
N ARG A 248 -16.93 -0.47 23.49
CA ARG A 248 -15.66 -1.08 23.91
C ARG A 248 -14.67 -0.04 24.44
N ALA A 249 -14.66 1.14 23.83
CA ALA A 249 -13.74 2.23 24.16
C ALA A 249 -14.30 3.24 25.18
N LYS A 250 -15.48 3.00 25.78
CA LYS A 250 -16.19 4.01 26.58
C LYS A 250 -15.44 4.53 27.81
N SER A 251 -14.49 3.76 28.34
CA SER A 251 -13.63 4.17 29.45
C SER A 251 -12.55 5.18 29.05
N LEU A 252 -12.32 5.38 27.75
CA LEU A 252 -11.30 6.28 27.22
C LEU A 252 -11.87 7.69 26.96
N PRO A 253 -11.01 8.73 26.94
CA PRO A 253 -11.40 10.04 26.42
C PRO A 253 -11.93 9.94 24.99
N PHE A 254 -12.91 10.77 24.63
CA PHE A 254 -13.60 10.67 23.33
C PHE A 254 -12.62 10.67 22.13
N VAL A 255 -11.61 11.54 22.15
CA VAL A 255 -10.56 11.60 21.12
C VAL A 255 -9.86 10.26 20.90
N LYS A 256 -9.60 9.50 21.98
CA LYS A 256 -9.01 8.15 21.89
C LYS A 256 -9.99 7.11 21.35
N ARG A 257 -11.29 7.26 21.58
CA ARG A 257 -12.31 6.36 21.02
C ARG A 257 -12.40 6.48 19.50
N ILE A 258 -12.15 7.68 18.96
CA ILE A 258 -12.16 7.96 17.52
C ILE A 258 -10.77 7.93 16.86
N SER A 259 -9.71 7.58 17.61
CA SER A 259 -8.33 7.46 17.10
C SER A 259 -8.15 6.18 16.28
N ASP A 260 -8.91 6.04 15.20
CA ASP A 260 -8.87 4.90 14.26
C ASP A 260 -9.18 5.45 12.87
N PHE A 261 -8.28 5.23 11.90
CA PHE A 261 -8.44 5.78 10.55
C PHE A 261 -9.70 5.24 9.86
N HIS A 262 -9.98 3.95 9.96
CA HIS A 262 -11.12 3.32 9.29
C HIS A 262 -12.45 3.80 9.88
N LEU A 263 -12.47 4.07 11.19
CA LEU A 263 -13.59 4.74 11.84
C LEU A 263 -13.78 6.17 11.31
N LEU A 264 -12.71 6.97 11.22
CA LEU A 264 -12.79 8.33 10.69
C LEU A 264 -13.32 8.33 9.24
N LEU A 265 -12.82 7.42 8.39
CA LEU A 265 -13.32 7.27 7.02
C LEU A 265 -14.80 6.86 6.98
N PHE A 266 -15.22 5.94 7.85
CA PHE A 266 -16.62 5.55 7.97
C PHE A 266 -17.52 6.74 8.38
N LEU A 267 -17.09 7.54 9.35
CA LEU A 267 -17.79 8.75 9.75
C LEU A 267 -17.82 9.79 8.62
N ALA A 268 -16.74 9.91 7.84
CA ALA A 268 -16.69 10.87 6.74
C ALA A 268 -17.67 10.51 5.59
N LYS A 269 -17.87 9.21 5.35
CA LYS A 269 -18.86 8.70 4.38
C LYS A 269 -20.30 8.75 4.90
N SER A 270 -20.49 9.02 6.19
CA SER A 270 -21.81 9.13 6.79
C SER A 270 -22.41 10.53 6.56
N HIS A 271 -23.74 10.61 6.49
CA HIS A 271 -24.43 11.87 6.18
C HIS A 271 -24.14 12.95 7.23
N GLY A 272 -23.58 14.08 6.79
CA GLY A 272 -23.44 15.31 7.60
C GLY A 272 -22.08 15.54 8.27
N LEU A 273 -21.11 14.62 8.16
CA LEU A 273 -19.79 14.77 8.79
C LEU A 273 -18.62 14.91 7.81
N GLY A 274 -18.82 14.63 6.51
CA GLY A 274 -17.73 14.52 5.54
C GLY A 274 -16.75 15.70 5.48
N SER A 275 -17.25 16.94 5.56
CA SER A 275 -16.40 18.15 5.55
C SER A 275 -15.59 18.36 6.82
N ASP A 276 -16.02 17.75 7.94
CA ASP A 276 -15.54 18.07 9.27
C ASP A 276 -14.58 17.01 9.80
N VAL A 277 -14.58 15.82 9.22
CA VAL A 277 -13.67 14.73 9.64
C VAL A 277 -12.19 15.10 9.55
N PRO A 278 -11.69 15.85 8.54
CA PRO A 278 -10.29 16.30 8.57
C PRO A 278 -9.93 17.13 9.83
N ALA A 279 -10.86 17.92 10.36
CA ALA A 279 -10.65 18.64 11.63
C ALA A 279 -10.70 17.70 12.85
N LEU A 280 -11.54 16.65 12.81
CA LEU A 280 -11.54 15.60 13.84
C LEU A 280 -10.24 14.80 13.82
N ALA A 281 -9.67 14.54 12.64
CA ALA A 281 -8.37 13.92 12.47
C ALA A 281 -7.25 14.78 13.10
N GLU A 282 -7.29 16.11 12.95
CA GLU A 282 -6.35 17.00 13.64
C GLU A 282 -6.49 16.92 15.18
N CYS A 283 -7.72 16.79 15.68
CA CYS A 283 -7.95 16.55 17.11
C CYS A 283 -7.31 15.22 17.56
N VAL A 284 -7.39 14.18 16.73
CA VAL A 284 -6.76 12.87 16.98
C VAL A 284 -5.23 13.00 16.98
N GLU A 285 -4.64 13.67 15.99
CA GLU A 285 -3.18 13.84 15.93
C GLU A 285 -2.65 14.64 17.12
N THR A 286 -3.30 15.75 17.46
CA THR A 286 -2.89 16.63 18.57
C THR A 286 -3.36 16.15 19.93
N GLN A 287 -4.18 15.09 19.98
CA GLN A 287 -4.82 14.56 21.19
C GLN A 287 -5.60 15.62 21.98
N THR A 288 -6.23 16.55 21.26
CA THR A 288 -7.03 17.64 21.84
C THR A 288 -8.49 17.23 22.03
N ALA A 289 -9.24 18.05 22.77
CA ALA A 289 -10.64 17.78 23.04
C ALA A 289 -11.49 17.93 21.77
N VAL A 290 -12.22 16.87 21.42
CA VAL A 290 -13.21 16.92 20.33
C VAL A 290 -14.37 17.84 20.73
N PRO A 291 -14.83 18.77 19.88
CA PRO A 291 -15.97 19.63 20.21
C PRO A 291 -17.23 18.83 20.57
N GLU A 292 -17.94 19.24 21.62
CA GLU A 292 -19.08 18.50 22.19
C GLU A 292 -20.19 18.20 21.16
N GLY A 293 -20.44 19.12 20.23
CA GLY A 293 -21.40 18.91 19.15
C GLY A 293 -21.08 17.69 18.27
N TYR A 294 -19.80 17.45 17.97
CA TYR A 294 -19.37 16.27 17.21
C TYR A 294 -19.46 15.00 18.03
N GLN A 295 -19.17 15.07 19.34
CA GLN A 295 -19.32 13.92 20.22
C GLN A 295 -20.78 13.43 20.24
N LEU A 296 -21.71 14.36 20.48
CA LEU A 296 -23.15 14.06 20.51
C LEU A 296 -23.66 13.55 19.17
N LEU A 297 -23.18 14.10 18.05
CA LEU A 297 -23.57 13.64 16.72
C LEU A 297 -23.12 12.20 16.47
N ILE A 298 -21.85 11.88 16.75
CA ILE A 298 -21.30 10.54 16.57
C ILE A 298 -21.98 9.52 17.50
N GLU A 299 -22.27 9.90 18.75
CA GLU A 299 -23.01 9.05 19.69
C GLU A 299 -24.45 8.83 19.23
N SER A 300 -25.15 9.88 18.78
CA SER A 300 -26.50 9.77 18.22
C SER A 300 -26.55 8.86 16.99
N MET A 301 -25.54 8.93 16.13
CA MET A 301 -25.39 8.05 14.99
C MET A 301 -25.27 6.59 15.44
N ALA A 302 -24.42 6.30 16.42
CA ALA A 302 -24.25 4.97 16.99
C ALA A 302 -25.54 4.41 17.60
N ASP A 303 -26.39 5.27 18.19
CA ASP A 303 -27.64 4.86 18.82
C ASP A 303 -28.82 4.68 17.86
N THR A 304 -28.67 5.10 16.59
CA THR A 304 -29.70 4.90 15.56
C THR A 304 -29.71 3.44 15.03
N SER A 305 -28.78 2.59 15.47
CA SER A 305 -28.64 1.16 15.08
C SER A 305 -29.32 0.18 16.01
#